data_AF-A0A2Z4MQR6-F1
#
_entry.id   AF-A0A2Z4MQR6-F1
#
_cell.length_a   1.000
_cell.length_b   1.000
_cell.length_c   1.000
_cell.angle_alpha   90.00
_cell.angle_beta   90.00
_cell.angle_gamma   90.00
#
_symmetry.space_group_name_H-M   'P 1'
#
loop_
_entity.id
_entity.type
_entity.pdbx_description
1 polymer ?
#
loop_
_entity_poly.entity_id
_entity_poly.type
_entity_poly.pdbx_seq_one_letter_code
_entity_poly.pdbx_strand_id
1 'polypeptide(L)'
;MNLDKLLAEFKETADQTLLREINDTSKLEEQIRISIKEKRKKRFPFTYPLGAAVVAVVLVATPYWLQKEGTSILPEKGTSIQETSAQPSMNQKPAANSDARALDDQKIKETAEKIFGILHVGMTQDQVKEKLQFPHIVIDEYGGSGDDYSDEYWGYNIFAKEGYQRKEDWVLEEKEGLLNRDLGLELLIFWRDKKVNGYGLSYVQGKEIHSFGLNRSGTYSESISKGTSNSNEEYNDTPDPSTLFDLKDDEKEQRYFAYMEMEEKNDELWRGLSPIDILKLYVQAQKDDELEIMYALHNNDDGVEKPTLEQFLEEIKKDPIGARNSARHLNKLLEQGSSMSIENISAKEAVVWISFKDNSEKFGYRMEKNKKGIWKVGWRALQ
;
A
#
# COMPACT_ATOMS: atom_id res chain seq x y z
N MET A 1 -4.40 -17.96 -23.92
CA MET A 1 -4.98 -17.75 -25.27
C MET A 1 -3.93 -17.03 -26.14
N ASN A 2 -3.67 -17.47 -27.37
CA ASN A 2 -2.61 -16.89 -28.21
C ASN A 2 -3.01 -15.47 -28.68
N LEU A 3 -2.14 -14.48 -28.46
CA LEU A 3 -2.37 -13.08 -28.85
C LEU A 3 -2.69 -12.92 -30.34
N ASP A 4 -2.06 -13.71 -31.19
CA ASP A 4 -2.30 -13.67 -32.64
C ASP A 4 -3.72 -14.13 -32.99
N LYS A 5 -4.29 -15.06 -32.20
CA LYS A 5 -5.67 -15.52 -32.38
C LYS A 5 -6.68 -14.45 -31.96
N LEU A 6 -6.41 -13.75 -30.85
CA LEU A 6 -7.26 -12.67 -30.34
C LEU A 6 -7.26 -11.46 -31.29
N LEU A 7 -6.10 -11.12 -31.85
CA LEU A 7 -5.98 -10.05 -32.86
C LEU A 7 -6.69 -10.42 -34.17
N ALA A 8 -6.63 -11.69 -34.58
CA ALA A 8 -7.33 -12.16 -35.76
C ALA A 8 -8.86 -12.09 -35.59
N GLU A 9 -9.40 -12.55 -34.46
CA GLU A 9 -10.84 -12.49 -34.16
C GLU A 9 -11.34 -11.04 -34.02
N PHE A 10 -10.54 -10.16 -33.41
CA PHE A 10 -10.85 -8.73 -33.34
C PHE A 10 -10.87 -8.09 -34.73
N LYS A 11 -9.91 -8.41 -35.59
CA LYS A 11 -9.84 -7.90 -36.97
C LYS A 11 -11.05 -8.34 -37.79
N GLU A 12 -11.39 -9.62 -37.72
CA GLU A 12 -12.57 -10.16 -38.40
C GLU A 12 -13.86 -9.45 -37.95
N THR A 13 -14.00 -9.18 -36.65
CA THR A 13 -15.15 -8.47 -36.10
C THR A 13 -15.16 -7.00 -36.54
N ALA A 14 -14.01 -6.31 -36.50
CA ALA A 14 -13.89 -4.90 -36.85
C ALA A 14 -14.16 -4.63 -38.36
N ASP A 15 -13.71 -5.55 -39.22
CA ASP A 15 -13.95 -5.52 -40.67
C ASP A 15 -15.45 -5.75 -41.00
N GLN A 16 -16.17 -6.49 -40.14
CA GLN A 16 -17.58 -6.81 -40.33
C GLN A 16 -18.56 -5.73 -39.83
N THR A 17 -18.21 -4.95 -38.79
CA THR A 17 -19.19 -4.07 -38.12
C THR A 17 -18.98 -2.56 -38.30
N LEU A 18 -17.74 -2.03 -38.25
CA LEU A 18 -17.55 -0.58 -38.04
C LEU A 18 -16.41 0.09 -38.84
N LEU A 19 -15.42 -0.65 -39.36
CA LEU A 19 -14.19 -0.06 -39.94
C LEU A 19 -13.97 -0.37 -41.42
N ARG A 20 -15.03 -0.71 -42.16
CA ARG A 20 -14.96 -1.14 -43.57
C ARG A 20 -14.30 -0.12 -44.52
N GLU A 21 -14.19 1.15 -44.11
CA GLU A 21 -13.56 2.22 -44.89
C GLU A 21 -12.09 2.50 -44.53
N ILE A 22 -11.54 1.86 -43.48
CA ILE A 22 -10.14 2.02 -43.09
C ILE A 22 -9.31 0.93 -43.78
N ASN A 23 -8.79 1.23 -44.96
CA ASN A 23 -7.99 0.29 -45.77
C ASN A 23 -6.63 -0.09 -45.16
N ASP A 24 -6.20 0.54 -44.06
CA ASP A 24 -4.95 0.21 -43.38
C ASP A 24 -5.10 0.33 -41.85
N THR A 25 -5.22 -0.82 -41.19
CA THR A 25 -5.29 -0.93 -39.73
C THR A 25 -3.93 -1.19 -39.08
N SER A 26 -2.83 -1.22 -39.86
CA SER A 26 -1.50 -1.64 -39.37
C SER A 26 -0.99 -0.73 -38.25
N LYS A 27 -1.28 0.58 -38.36
CA LYS A 27 -0.90 1.57 -37.33
C LYS A 27 -1.68 1.40 -36.03
N LEU A 28 -2.95 1.01 -36.11
CA LEU A 28 -3.78 0.71 -34.95
C LEU A 28 -3.32 -0.59 -34.27
N GLU A 29 -3.00 -1.61 -35.07
CA GLU A 29 -2.45 -2.87 -34.57
C GLU A 29 -1.09 -2.66 -33.89
N GLU A 30 -0.22 -1.83 -34.47
CA GLU A 30 1.06 -1.47 -33.88
C GLU A 30 0.87 -0.71 -32.56
N GLN A 31 -0.09 0.24 -32.49
CA GLN A 31 -0.45 0.92 -31.25
C GLN A 31 -1.05 -0.02 -30.20
N ILE A 32 -1.85 -1.02 -30.60
CA ILE A 32 -2.35 -2.07 -29.70
C ILE A 32 -1.19 -2.94 -29.20
N ARG A 33 -0.27 -3.35 -30.06
CA ARG A 33 0.92 -4.13 -29.67
C ARG A 33 1.84 -3.34 -28.74
N ILE A 34 2.07 -2.06 -29.01
CA ILE A 34 2.87 -1.16 -28.17
C ILE A 34 2.17 -0.96 -26.83
N SER A 35 0.88 -0.63 -26.81
CA SER A 35 0.14 -0.44 -25.55
C SER A 35 -0.01 -1.72 -24.73
N ILE A 36 -0.10 -2.90 -25.35
CA ILE A 36 -0.06 -4.20 -24.65
C ILE A 36 1.35 -4.48 -24.10
N LYS A 37 2.42 -4.17 -24.85
CA LYS A 37 3.81 -4.30 -24.35
C LYS A 37 4.11 -3.32 -23.23
N GLU A 38 3.65 -2.08 -23.32
CA GLU A 38 3.82 -1.05 -22.29
C GLU A 38 2.96 -1.33 -21.06
N LYS A 39 1.72 -1.81 -21.23
CA LYS A 39 0.87 -2.28 -20.11
C LYS A 39 1.42 -3.55 -19.46
N ARG A 40 2.09 -4.45 -20.22
CA ARG A 40 2.84 -5.59 -19.66
C ARG A 40 4.09 -5.17 -18.87
N LYS A 41 4.70 -4.03 -19.18
CA LYS A 41 5.80 -3.45 -18.38
C LYS A 41 5.31 -2.68 -17.15
N LYS A 42 4.04 -2.27 -17.11
CA LYS A 42 3.45 -1.42 -16.04
C LYS A 42 2.33 -2.10 -15.25
N ARG A 43 2.17 -3.43 -15.23
CA ARG A 43 1.19 -4.10 -14.35
C ARG A 43 1.67 -5.43 -13.74
N PHE A 44 1.66 -5.43 -12.41
CA PHE A 44 1.40 -6.55 -11.50
C PHE A 44 0.13 -7.32 -11.90
N PRO A 45 0.03 -8.64 -11.67
CA PRO A 45 -1.14 -9.41 -12.05
C PRO A 45 -2.26 -9.30 -10.99
N PHE A 46 -3.40 -8.75 -11.40
CA PHE A 46 -4.69 -9.18 -10.86
C PHE A 46 -5.28 -10.21 -11.83
N THR A 47 -5.63 -11.38 -11.32
CA THR A 47 -6.42 -12.38 -12.04
C THR A 47 -7.87 -11.89 -12.19
N TYR A 48 -8.34 -11.66 -13.42
CA TYR A 48 -9.77 -11.55 -13.73
C TYR A 48 -10.30 -12.95 -14.11
N PRO A 49 -11.46 -13.39 -13.59
CA PRO A 49 -12.22 -14.43 -14.26
C PRO A 49 -12.88 -13.86 -15.52
N LEU A 50 -12.79 -14.60 -16.62
CA LEU A 50 -13.46 -14.32 -17.89
C LEU A 50 -14.96 -14.08 -17.70
N GLY A 51 -15.43 -12.88 -18.01
CA GLY A 51 -16.86 -12.58 -18.13
C GLY A 51 -17.13 -11.13 -18.53
N ALA A 52 -17.70 -10.96 -19.73
CA ALA A 52 -18.30 -9.73 -20.27
C ALA A 52 -17.37 -8.60 -20.72
N ALA A 53 -17.08 -8.61 -22.02
CA ALA A 53 -16.87 -7.40 -22.78
C ALA A 53 -18.18 -6.61 -22.84
N VAL A 54 -18.18 -5.37 -22.31
CA VAL A 54 -19.12 -4.32 -22.74
C VAL A 54 -18.33 -3.03 -22.89
N VAL A 55 -18.21 -2.59 -24.13
CA VAL A 55 -17.73 -1.26 -24.52
C VAL A 55 -18.83 -0.27 -24.18
N ALA A 56 -18.61 0.61 -23.22
CA ALA A 56 -19.45 1.79 -23.00
C ALA A 56 -18.70 3.03 -23.49
N VAL A 57 -18.96 3.41 -24.75
CA VAL A 57 -18.76 4.76 -25.24
C VAL A 57 -19.96 5.57 -24.78
N VAL A 58 -19.78 6.56 -23.91
CA VAL A 58 -20.83 7.57 -23.66
C VAL A 58 -20.27 8.95 -23.97
N LEU A 59 -20.74 9.45 -25.11
CA LEU A 59 -20.63 10.82 -25.58
C LEU A 59 -21.52 11.74 -24.74
N VAL A 60 -21.01 12.96 -24.61
CA VAL A 60 -21.62 14.18 -24.04
C VAL A 60 -23.05 14.41 -24.55
N ALA A 61 -24.00 14.58 -23.62
CA ALA A 61 -25.21 15.39 -23.81
C ALA A 61 -25.84 15.76 -22.46
N THR A 62 -25.63 16.99 -22.00
CA THR A 62 -26.62 17.75 -21.21
C THR A 62 -27.66 18.32 -22.22
N PRO A 63 -28.95 18.62 -21.86
CA PRO A 63 -29.28 19.49 -20.72
C PRO A 63 -30.70 19.39 -20.08
N TYR A 64 -30.92 20.26 -19.08
CA TYR A 64 -32.18 20.86 -18.55
C TYR A 64 -32.98 20.20 -17.40
N TRP A 65 -32.86 20.85 -16.23
CA TRP A 65 -33.90 21.34 -15.28
C TRP A 65 -35.03 20.43 -14.75
N LEU A 66 -35.09 20.31 -13.41
CA LEU A 66 -36.33 20.59 -12.67
C LEU A 66 -36.07 20.99 -11.20
N GLN A 67 -36.56 22.19 -10.90
CA GLN A 67 -36.66 22.87 -9.61
C GLN A 67 -37.74 22.22 -8.74
N LYS A 68 -37.48 22.02 -7.45
CA LYS A 68 -38.56 22.08 -6.45
C LYS A 68 -38.07 22.60 -5.10
N GLU A 69 -38.81 23.60 -4.64
CA GLU A 69 -38.62 24.40 -3.44
C GLU A 69 -39.18 23.72 -2.19
N GLY A 70 -38.70 24.20 -1.04
CA GLY A 70 -39.44 24.29 0.22
C GLY A 70 -38.98 23.30 1.30
N THR A 71 -38.91 23.63 2.59
CA THR A 71 -39.17 24.87 3.32
C THR A 71 -38.52 24.70 4.69
N SER A 72 -37.84 25.74 5.17
CA SER A 72 -37.27 25.87 6.51
C SER A 72 -38.33 25.96 7.58
N ILE A 73 -38.20 25.23 8.70
CA ILE A 73 -38.79 25.60 9.99
C ILE A 73 -37.83 25.21 11.13
N LEU A 74 -37.26 26.22 11.77
CA LEU A 74 -36.80 26.20 13.18
C LEU A 74 -38.00 26.51 14.09
N PRO A 75 -37.94 26.08 15.36
CA PRO A 75 -38.06 27.05 16.46
C PRO A 75 -36.98 26.82 17.53
N GLU A 76 -36.28 27.89 17.92
CA GLU A 76 -36.41 28.61 19.22
C GLU A 76 -35.98 27.80 20.46
N LYS A 77 -34.96 28.18 21.26
CA LYS A 77 -34.66 29.41 22.05
C LYS A 77 -34.89 29.14 23.55
N GLY A 78 -33.87 29.45 24.36
CA GLY A 78 -33.89 29.45 25.83
C GLY A 78 -32.76 28.56 26.38
N THR A 79 -31.84 28.98 27.24
CA THR A 79 -31.91 30.05 28.25
C THR A 79 -30.49 30.46 28.66
N SER A 80 -30.34 31.77 28.87
CA SER A 80 -29.18 32.49 29.40
C SER A 80 -28.90 32.20 30.88
N ILE A 81 -27.63 32.16 31.27
CA ILE A 81 -27.19 32.60 32.62
C ILE A 81 -26.00 33.55 32.46
N GLN A 82 -26.14 34.70 33.12
CA GLN A 82 -25.20 35.81 33.24
C GLN A 82 -24.08 35.57 34.27
N GLU A 83 -22.92 36.12 33.93
CA GLU A 83 -21.96 36.88 34.75
C GLU A 83 -21.30 36.22 35.97
N THR A 84 -19.95 36.27 36.01
CA THR A 84 -19.23 37.25 36.85
C THR A 84 -17.83 37.53 36.33
N SER A 85 -17.49 38.82 36.36
CA SER A 85 -16.27 39.52 35.99
C SER A 85 -15.06 39.22 36.88
N ALA A 86 -13.86 39.18 36.28
CA ALA A 86 -12.67 39.87 36.78
C ALA A 86 -11.57 39.95 35.70
N GLN A 87 -11.31 41.15 35.17
CA GLN A 87 -10.04 41.49 34.51
C GLN A 87 -8.95 41.70 35.58
N PRO A 88 -7.67 41.50 35.20
CA PRO A 88 -6.82 42.67 35.01
C PRO A 88 -6.04 42.63 33.68
N SER A 89 -5.96 43.80 33.06
CA SER A 89 -5.06 44.10 31.94
C SER A 89 -3.62 44.27 32.44
N MET A 90 -2.64 43.65 31.76
CA MET A 90 -1.43 44.38 31.34
C MET A 90 -0.68 43.63 30.23
N ASN A 91 -0.39 44.38 29.17
CA ASN A 91 0.50 44.12 28.04
C ASN A 91 1.71 43.23 28.34
N GLN A 92 1.69 42.01 27.81
CA GLN A 92 2.83 41.38 27.14
C GLN A 92 2.28 40.56 25.99
N LYS A 93 2.72 40.84 24.76
CA LYS A 93 2.48 39.98 23.59
C LYS A 93 3.35 38.74 23.78
N PRO A 94 2.81 37.57 24.17
CA PRO A 94 3.61 36.38 24.30
C PRO A 94 3.92 35.91 22.88
N ALA A 95 5.17 35.54 22.61
CA ALA A 95 5.49 34.79 21.41
C ALA A 95 4.60 33.55 21.39
N ALA A 96 3.69 33.49 20.41
CA ALA A 96 2.73 32.42 20.32
C ALA A 96 3.45 31.08 20.05
N ASN A 97 3.42 30.22 21.06
CA ASN A 97 3.14 28.79 20.94
C ASN A 97 4.03 27.96 20.00
N SER A 98 5.35 27.93 20.23
CA SER A 98 6.14 26.74 19.82
C SER A 98 5.80 25.55 20.71
N ASP A 99 5.71 25.78 22.02
CA ASP A 99 5.67 24.71 23.02
C ASP A 99 4.29 24.04 23.09
N ALA A 100 3.21 24.81 22.91
CA ALA A 100 1.86 24.26 22.83
C ALA A 100 1.63 23.45 21.54
N ARG A 101 2.30 23.80 20.43
CA ARG A 101 2.23 23.04 19.17
C ARG A 101 3.02 21.74 19.24
N ALA A 102 4.21 21.77 19.85
CA ALA A 102 5.01 20.58 20.06
C ALA A 102 4.31 19.54 20.95
N LEU A 103 3.53 20.00 21.95
CA LEU A 103 2.76 19.14 22.83
C LEU A 103 1.57 18.46 22.12
N ASP A 104 0.98 19.13 21.12
CA ASP A 104 -0.10 18.59 20.28
C ASP A 104 0.43 17.53 19.31
N ASP A 105 1.57 17.80 18.66
CA ASP A 105 2.24 16.84 17.75
C ASP A 105 2.61 15.52 18.45
N GLN A 106 3.14 15.61 19.67
CA GLN A 106 3.50 14.43 20.44
C GLN A 106 2.28 13.56 20.75
N LYS A 107 1.16 14.19 21.15
CA LYS A 107 -0.09 13.48 21.46
C LYS A 107 -0.72 12.85 20.22
N ILE A 108 -0.69 13.56 19.09
CA ILE A 108 -1.15 13.05 17.79
C ILE A 108 -0.36 11.80 17.42
N LYS A 109 0.98 11.89 17.48
CA LYS A 109 1.88 10.77 17.18
C LYS A 109 1.64 9.58 18.12
N GLU A 110 1.58 9.81 19.43
CA GLU A 110 1.31 8.74 20.40
C GLU A 110 -0.04 8.05 20.14
N THR A 111 -1.04 8.81 19.73
CA THR A 111 -2.36 8.26 19.36
C THR A 111 -2.28 7.43 18.08
N ALA A 112 -1.57 7.91 17.06
CA ALA A 112 -1.31 7.16 15.83
C ALA A 112 -0.59 5.83 16.12
N GLU A 113 0.49 5.87 16.91
CA GLU A 113 1.25 4.69 17.32
C GLU A 113 0.39 3.70 18.14
N LYS A 114 -0.49 4.21 19.00
CA LYS A 114 -1.45 3.37 19.73
C LYS A 114 -2.43 2.69 18.78
N ILE A 115 -3.04 3.43 17.85
CA ILE A 115 -3.99 2.90 16.85
C ILE A 115 -3.30 1.82 16.03
N PHE A 116 -2.09 2.09 15.58
CA PHE A 116 -1.26 1.15 14.83
C PHE A 116 -1.00 -0.15 15.61
N GLY A 117 -0.66 -0.06 16.90
CA GLY A 117 -0.40 -1.22 17.73
C GLY A 117 -1.63 -2.07 18.09
N ILE A 118 -2.85 -1.56 17.87
CA ILE A 118 -4.09 -2.28 18.20
C ILE A 118 -4.86 -2.79 16.98
N LEU A 119 -4.70 -2.16 15.81
CA LEU A 119 -5.43 -2.54 14.59
C LEU A 119 -4.65 -3.55 13.77
N HIS A 120 -5.33 -4.60 13.32
CA HIS A 120 -4.77 -5.59 12.43
C HIS A 120 -5.86 -6.22 11.56
N VAL A 121 -5.46 -6.89 10.47
CA VAL A 121 -6.39 -7.54 9.56
C VAL A 121 -7.16 -8.64 10.29
N GLY A 122 -8.45 -8.78 9.98
CA GLY A 122 -9.34 -9.79 10.54
C GLY A 122 -10.03 -9.39 11.85
N MET A 123 -9.70 -8.25 12.46
CA MET A 123 -10.45 -7.74 13.61
C MET A 123 -11.90 -7.44 13.26
N THR A 124 -12.83 -7.77 14.13
CA THR A 124 -14.26 -7.47 13.93
C THR A 124 -14.57 -6.00 14.19
N GLN A 125 -15.65 -5.51 13.58
CA GLN A 125 -16.22 -4.19 13.85
C GLN A 125 -16.43 -3.90 15.36
N ASP A 126 -16.89 -4.89 16.13
CA ASP A 126 -17.12 -4.72 17.57
C ASP A 126 -15.80 -4.57 18.35
N GLN A 127 -14.79 -5.37 18.02
CA GLN A 127 -13.45 -5.24 18.62
C GLN A 127 -12.82 -3.88 18.31
N VAL A 128 -13.02 -3.36 17.10
CA VAL A 128 -12.52 -2.04 16.72
C VAL A 128 -13.28 -0.94 17.47
N LYS A 129 -14.60 -1.01 17.57
CA LYS A 129 -15.41 -0.07 18.37
C LYS A 129 -14.98 -0.04 19.84
N GLU A 130 -14.77 -1.21 20.43
CA GLU A 130 -14.33 -1.36 21.82
C GLU A 130 -12.96 -0.69 22.06
N LYS A 131 -12.02 -0.87 21.12
CA LYS A 131 -10.64 -0.41 21.26
C LYS A 131 -10.41 1.05 20.84
N LEU A 132 -11.04 1.50 19.76
CA LEU A 132 -10.79 2.83 19.21
C LEU A 132 -11.52 3.94 19.97
N GLN A 133 -12.71 3.70 20.54
CA GLN A 133 -13.44 4.69 21.36
C GLN A 133 -13.55 6.11 20.75
N PHE A 134 -13.40 6.24 19.44
CA PHE A 134 -13.57 7.47 18.67
C PHE A 134 -14.87 7.39 17.86
N PRO A 135 -15.57 8.52 17.65
CA PRO A 135 -16.67 8.56 16.72
C PRO A 135 -16.16 8.25 15.31
N HIS A 136 -16.96 7.50 14.56
CA HIS A 136 -16.70 7.15 13.17
C HIS A 136 -17.85 7.58 12.28
N ILE A 137 -17.56 7.70 11.00
CA ILE A 137 -18.50 7.98 9.93
C ILE A 137 -18.50 6.75 9.01
N VAL A 138 -19.67 6.20 8.73
CA VAL A 138 -19.82 5.18 7.68
C VAL A 138 -19.81 5.90 6.34
N ILE A 139 -18.97 5.45 5.41
CA ILE A 139 -18.77 6.10 4.11
C ILE A 139 -19.53 5.27 3.07
N ASP A 140 -20.57 5.86 2.48
CA ASP A 140 -21.45 5.20 1.53
C ASP A 140 -20.84 5.08 0.13
N GLU A 141 -19.94 6.00 -0.25
CA GLU A 141 -19.32 6.05 -1.57
C GLU A 141 -17.83 6.34 -1.44
N TYR A 142 -17.03 5.27 -1.34
CA TYR A 142 -15.58 5.38 -1.46
C TYR A 142 -15.21 5.37 -2.95
N GLY A 143 -14.93 6.55 -3.51
CA GLY A 143 -14.49 6.73 -4.91
C GLY A 143 -13.08 6.22 -5.24
N GLY A 144 -12.56 5.24 -4.49
CA GLY A 144 -11.36 4.49 -4.88
C GLY A 144 -11.62 3.60 -6.10
N SER A 145 -10.59 2.88 -6.57
CA SER A 145 -10.71 2.07 -7.81
C SER A 145 -11.68 0.88 -7.71
N GLY A 146 -12.26 0.62 -6.53
CA GLY A 146 -13.13 -0.53 -6.27
C GLY A 146 -12.39 -1.88 -6.19
N ASP A 147 -11.07 -1.89 -6.37
CA ASP A 147 -10.25 -3.10 -6.40
C ASP A 147 -9.70 -3.53 -5.02
N ASP A 148 -10.15 -2.89 -3.94
CA ASP A 148 -9.71 -3.21 -2.57
C ASP A 148 -10.51 -4.39 -1.95
N TYR A 149 -11.56 -4.85 -2.63
CA TYR A 149 -12.47 -5.94 -2.22
C TYR A 149 -13.23 -5.68 -0.92
N SER A 150 -13.41 -4.41 -0.55
CA SER A 150 -14.11 -4.01 0.66
C SER A 150 -15.60 -3.82 0.39
N ASP A 151 -16.44 -4.11 1.37
CA ASP A 151 -17.89 -3.95 1.31
C ASP A 151 -18.41 -2.74 2.11
N GLU A 152 -17.58 -2.20 3.01
CA GLU A 152 -17.90 -1.05 3.86
C GLU A 152 -16.62 -0.29 4.24
N TYR A 153 -16.77 1.00 4.55
CA TYR A 153 -15.65 1.89 4.88
C TYR A 153 -16.01 2.74 6.09
N TRP A 154 -15.12 2.81 7.09
CA TRP A 154 -15.28 3.69 8.25
C TRP A 154 -14.19 4.75 8.31
N GLY A 155 -14.61 6.00 8.36
CA GLY A 155 -13.74 7.16 8.50
C GLY A 155 -13.71 7.71 9.93
N TYR A 156 -12.53 8.11 10.39
CA TYR A 156 -12.29 8.70 11.70
C TYR A 156 -11.51 10.01 11.56
N ASN A 157 -12.10 11.09 12.06
CA ASN A 157 -11.45 12.40 12.16
C ASN A 157 -11.04 12.65 13.62
N ILE A 158 -9.80 12.37 13.96
CA ILE A 158 -9.29 12.43 15.33
C ILE A 158 -8.51 13.74 15.52
N PHE A 159 -8.72 14.40 16.66
CA PHE A 159 -8.23 15.77 16.93
C PHE A 159 -8.74 16.81 15.92
N ALA A 160 -9.97 16.63 15.42
CA ALA A 160 -10.62 17.62 14.58
C ALA A 160 -11.06 18.85 15.39
N LYS A 161 -10.93 20.04 14.81
CA LYS A 161 -11.51 21.27 15.38
C LYS A 161 -13.04 21.16 15.45
N GLU A 162 -13.63 21.85 16.42
CA GLU A 162 -15.09 21.92 16.54
C GLU A 162 -15.71 22.44 15.24
N GLY A 163 -16.71 21.72 14.72
CA GLY A 163 -17.38 22.06 13.47
C GLY A 163 -16.59 21.72 12.21
N TYR A 164 -15.42 21.08 12.32
CA TYR A 164 -14.67 20.61 11.15
C TYR A 164 -15.52 19.63 10.33
N GLN A 165 -15.60 19.91 9.03
CA GLN A 165 -16.22 19.06 8.03
C GLN A 165 -15.20 18.85 6.92
N ARG A 166 -15.02 17.59 6.53
CA ARG A 166 -14.18 17.24 5.39
C ARG A 166 -14.75 17.91 4.14
N LYS A 167 -13.90 18.51 3.31
CA LYS A 167 -14.34 19.17 2.07
C LYS A 167 -14.41 18.22 0.89
N GLU A 168 -13.50 17.26 0.86
CA GLU A 168 -13.34 16.28 -0.22
C GLU A 168 -13.90 14.91 0.21
N ASP A 169 -14.18 14.05 -0.75
CA ASP A 169 -14.57 12.67 -0.47
C ASP A 169 -13.42 11.89 0.19
N TRP A 170 -13.73 10.78 0.85
CA TRP A 170 -12.76 9.94 1.56
C TRP A 170 -11.73 9.22 0.66
N VAL A 171 -11.71 9.54 -0.63
CA VAL A 171 -10.87 8.93 -1.67
C VAL A 171 -9.41 9.36 -1.57
N LEU A 172 -9.17 10.59 -1.13
CA LEU A 172 -7.84 11.19 -1.03
C LEU A 172 -7.55 11.50 0.43
N GLU A 173 -6.30 11.33 0.83
CA GLU A 173 -5.79 11.82 2.12
C GLU A 173 -6.21 13.28 2.34
N GLU A 174 -6.73 13.61 3.53
CA GLU A 174 -7.22 14.95 3.89
C GLU A 174 -6.07 15.93 4.16
N LYS A 175 -5.28 16.20 3.11
CA LYS A 175 -4.07 17.00 3.18
C LYS A 175 -4.35 18.42 3.64
N GLU A 176 -5.42 19.04 3.17
CA GLU A 176 -5.74 20.43 3.54
C GLU A 176 -6.02 20.53 5.05
N GLY A 177 -6.93 19.70 5.58
CA GLY A 177 -7.25 19.67 7.00
C GLY A 177 -6.05 19.36 7.87
N LEU A 178 -5.22 18.38 7.49
CA LEU A 178 -4.01 18.00 8.21
C LEU A 178 -2.97 19.14 8.24
N LEU A 179 -2.70 19.79 7.09
CA LEU A 179 -1.70 20.86 7.01
C LEU A 179 -2.14 22.16 7.67
N ASN A 180 -3.43 22.49 7.58
CA ASN A 180 -4.02 23.65 8.24
C ASN A 180 -4.24 23.42 9.75
N ARG A 181 -3.96 22.21 10.25
CA ARG A 181 -4.22 21.78 11.62
C ARG A 181 -5.69 21.92 12.02
N ASP A 182 -6.58 21.75 11.05
CA ASP A 182 -8.02 21.61 11.31
C ASP A 182 -8.37 20.16 11.67
N LEU A 183 -7.51 19.22 11.26
CA LEU A 183 -7.49 17.82 11.61
C LEU A 183 -6.08 17.43 12.09
N GLY A 184 -5.98 16.63 13.15
CA GLY A 184 -4.68 16.13 13.62
C GLY A 184 -4.32 14.75 13.07
N LEU A 185 -5.32 13.88 12.94
CA LEU A 185 -5.15 12.49 12.52
C LEU A 185 -6.42 12.00 11.80
N GLU A 186 -6.22 11.39 10.65
CA GLU A 186 -7.23 10.71 9.84
C GLU A 186 -6.99 9.20 9.87
N LEU A 187 -8.04 8.41 10.06
CA LEU A 187 -7.99 6.96 9.90
C LEU A 187 -9.16 6.51 9.02
N LEU A 188 -8.86 5.70 8.01
CA LEU A 188 -9.83 5.06 7.13
C LEU A 188 -9.68 3.55 7.25
N ILE A 189 -10.73 2.85 7.68
CA ILE A 189 -10.75 1.40 7.80
C ILE A 189 -11.57 0.81 6.66
N PHE A 190 -10.98 -0.17 5.99
CA PHE A 190 -11.59 -0.97 4.93
C PHE A 190 -12.18 -2.23 5.55
N TRP A 191 -13.46 -2.52 5.31
CA TRP A 191 -14.15 -3.69 5.86
C TRP A 191 -14.46 -4.71 4.78
N ARG A 192 -14.40 -5.99 5.15
CA ARG A 192 -14.94 -7.09 4.37
C ARG A 192 -15.54 -8.11 5.32
N ASP A 193 -16.78 -8.52 5.09
CA ASP A 193 -17.48 -9.49 5.94
C ASP A 193 -17.45 -9.08 7.43
N LYS A 194 -17.60 -7.77 7.70
CA LYS A 194 -17.53 -7.14 9.04
C LYS A 194 -16.19 -7.30 9.77
N LYS A 195 -15.13 -7.59 9.03
CA LYS A 195 -13.75 -7.66 9.55
C LYS A 195 -12.86 -6.66 8.83
N VAL A 196 -11.83 -6.18 9.54
CA VAL A 196 -10.81 -5.30 8.96
C VAL A 196 -10.15 -6.02 7.80
N ASN A 197 -10.31 -5.46 6.61
CA ASN A 197 -9.65 -5.85 5.37
C ASN A 197 -8.39 -5.01 5.12
N GLY A 198 -8.24 -3.87 5.80
CA GLY A 198 -7.05 -3.03 5.78
C GLY A 198 -7.37 -1.67 6.42
N TYR A 199 -6.39 -0.78 6.46
CA TYR A 199 -6.63 0.62 6.79
C TYR A 199 -5.54 1.55 6.25
N GLY A 200 -5.90 2.82 6.08
CA GLY A 200 -4.99 3.94 5.91
C GLY A 200 -5.04 4.85 7.14
N LEU A 201 -3.90 5.33 7.62
CA LEU A 201 -3.81 6.28 8.72
C LEU A 201 -2.85 7.40 8.33
N SER A 202 -3.28 8.65 8.47
CA SER A 202 -2.47 9.82 8.18
C SER A 202 -2.50 10.78 9.35
N TYR A 203 -1.36 11.34 9.74
CA TYR A 203 -1.30 12.32 10.82
C TYR A 203 -0.26 13.40 10.54
N VAL A 204 -0.47 14.58 11.13
CA VAL A 204 0.44 15.71 10.97
C VAL A 204 1.49 15.76 12.08
N GLN A 205 2.75 15.99 11.71
CA GLN A 205 3.84 16.30 12.63
C GLN A 205 4.66 17.48 12.08
N GLY A 206 4.69 18.60 12.79
CA GLY A 206 5.25 19.84 12.26
C GLY A 206 4.56 20.31 10.98
N LYS A 207 5.25 20.21 9.85
CA LYS A 207 4.76 20.55 8.49
C LYS A 207 4.68 19.33 7.56
N GLU A 208 4.84 18.15 8.13
CA GLU A 208 4.89 16.89 7.43
C GLU A 208 3.61 16.11 7.73
N ILE A 209 3.10 15.42 6.72
CA ILE A 209 2.06 14.40 6.89
C ILE A 209 2.77 13.05 6.84
N HIS A 210 2.58 12.27 7.87
CA HIS A 210 3.01 10.88 7.94
C HIS A 210 1.83 9.99 7.61
N SER A 211 1.98 9.17 6.58
CA SER A 211 0.92 8.30 6.07
C SER A 211 1.34 6.85 6.19
N PHE A 212 0.40 6.01 6.61
CA PHE A 212 0.57 4.60 6.91
C PHE A 212 -0.53 3.81 6.22
N GLY A 213 -0.18 2.66 5.67
CA GLY A 213 -1.12 1.72 5.10
C GLY A 213 -0.87 0.31 5.61
N LEU A 214 -1.93 -0.40 5.96
CA LEU A 214 -1.93 -1.84 6.13
C LEU A 214 -2.94 -2.42 5.15
N ASN A 215 -2.47 -3.26 4.23
CA ASN A 215 -3.36 -3.89 3.24
C ASN A 215 -3.92 -5.22 3.75
N ARG A 216 -4.76 -5.87 2.92
CA ARG A 216 -5.41 -7.16 3.25
C ARG A 216 -4.48 -8.34 3.48
N SER A 217 -3.27 -8.30 2.92
CA SER A 217 -2.23 -9.30 3.18
C SER A 217 -1.52 -9.05 4.50
N GLY A 218 -1.77 -7.92 5.16
CA GLY A 218 -1.06 -7.50 6.36
C GLY A 218 0.31 -6.89 6.05
N THR A 219 0.61 -6.56 4.80
CA THR A 219 1.83 -5.84 4.45
C THR A 219 1.63 -4.34 4.65
N TYR A 220 2.74 -3.63 4.85
CA TYR A 220 2.77 -2.28 5.37
C TYR A 220 3.45 -1.32 4.40
N SER A 221 2.89 -0.11 4.29
CA SER A 221 3.49 1.02 3.58
C SER A 221 3.57 2.25 4.49
N GLU A 222 4.66 3.04 4.37
CA GLU A 222 4.84 4.32 5.07
C GLU A 222 5.36 5.36 4.09
N SER A 223 4.83 6.58 4.18
CA SER A 223 5.34 7.72 3.44
C SER A 223 5.30 8.97 4.31
N ILE A 224 6.15 9.94 3.94
CA ILE A 224 6.19 11.26 4.58
C ILE A 224 6.09 12.28 3.45
N SER A 225 5.02 13.06 3.43
CA SER A 225 4.83 14.14 2.48
C SER A 225 5.05 15.50 3.16
N LYS A 226 5.76 16.40 2.48
CA LYS A 226 5.90 17.80 2.91
C LYS A 226 4.76 18.57 2.29
N GLY A 227 3.94 19.19 3.12
CA GLY A 227 2.75 19.92 2.67
C GLY A 227 3.04 21.20 1.92
N THR A 228 3.55 21.10 0.70
CA THR A 228 3.45 22.20 -0.26
C THR A 228 2.10 22.09 -0.94
N SER A 229 1.21 23.05 -0.65
CA SER A 229 -0.17 23.17 -1.17
C SER A 229 -0.29 23.24 -2.71
N ASN A 230 0.82 23.11 -3.44
CA ASN A 230 0.91 23.11 -4.89
C ASN A 230 1.47 21.76 -5.38
N SER A 231 0.85 20.64 -5.00
CA SER A 231 1.17 19.34 -5.61
C SER A 231 0.31 19.11 -6.84
N ASN A 232 0.59 19.87 -7.90
CA ASN A 232 0.78 19.22 -9.19
C ASN A 232 2.09 18.43 -9.05
N GLU A 233 2.10 17.40 -8.21
CA GLU A 233 3.12 16.36 -8.27
C GLU A 233 2.83 15.62 -9.56
N GLU A 234 3.24 16.26 -10.65
CA GLU A 234 3.50 15.66 -11.93
C GLU A 234 4.27 14.38 -11.59
N TYR A 235 3.62 13.25 -11.86
CA TYR A 235 4.17 11.92 -11.68
C TYR A 235 5.48 11.93 -12.46
N ASN A 236 6.59 12.24 -11.78
CA ASN A 236 7.88 12.32 -12.41
C ASN A 236 8.18 10.90 -12.83
N ASP A 237 7.97 10.59 -14.11
CA ASP A 237 8.22 9.30 -14.76
C ASP A 237 9.74 8.99 -14.80
N THR A 238 10.52 9.64 -13.93
CA THR A 238 11.88 9.25 -13.59
C THR A 238 11.83 7.86 -12.97
N PRO A 239 12.47 6.86 -13.62
CA PRO A 239 12.55 5.51 -13.08
C PRO A 239 13.13 5.56 -11.66
N ASP A 240 12.61 4.73 -10.77
CA ASP A 240 13.20 4.53 -9.46
C ASP A 240 14.72 4.29 -9.60
N PRO A 241 15.55 4.90 -8.73
CA PRO A 241 16.98 4.71 -8.80
C PRO A 241 17.31 3.22 -8.64
N SER A 242 18.19 2.71 -9.51
CA SER A 242 18.62 1.32 -9.45
C SER A 242 19.17 0.96 -8.07
N THR A 243 18.69 -0.16 -7.52
CA THR A 243 19.11 -0.66 -6.21
C THR A 243 20.12 -1.81 -6.34
N LEU A 244 20.74 -2.15 -5.21
CA LEU A 244 21.62 -3.32 -5.10
C LEU A 244 20.87 -4.64 -5.38
N PHE A 245 19.55 -4.64 -5.17
CA PHE A 245 18.68 -5.81 -5.24
C PHE A 245 18.01 -6.01 -6.60
N ASP A 246 18.10 -5.04 -7.50
CA ASP A 246 17.51 -5.14 -8.84
C ASP A 246 17.95 -6.44 -9.52
N LEU A 247 16.96 -7.09 -10.14
CA LEU A 247 17.14 -8.25 -11.02
C LEU A 247 17.66 -7.77 -12.37
N LYS A 248 18.92 -7.33 -12.43
CA LYS A 248 19.58 -6.79 -13.64
C LYS A 248 19.78 -7.80 -14.78
N ASP A 249 19.28 -9.02 -14.59
CA ASP A 249 19.48 -10.16 -15.47
C ASP A 249 18.10 -10.64 -15.92
N ASP A 250 17.82 -10.48 -17.21
CA ASP A 250 16.54 -10.87 -17.83
C ASP A 250 16.14 -12.30 -17.46
N GLU A 251 17.10 -13.20 -17.23
CA GLU A 251 16.81 -14.58 -16.84
C GLU A 251 16.21 -14.68 -15.43
N LYS A 252 16.67 -13.86 -14.48
CA LYS A 252 16.18 -13.89 -13.09
C LYS A 252 14.80 -13.26 -12.98
N GLU A 253 14.60 -12.17 -13.71
CA GLU A 253 13.29 -11.54 -13.85
C GLU A 253 12.29 -12.52 -14.50
N GLN A 254 12.68 -13.20 -15.57
CA GLN A 254 11.86 -14.24 -16.20
C GLN A 254 11.55 -15.40 -15.26
N ARG A 255 12.52 -15.89 -14.48
CA ARG A 255 12.29 -16.97 -13.49
C ARG A 255 11.32 -16.53 -12.40
N TYR A 256 11.40 -15.28 -11.94
CA TYR A 256 10.49 -14.72 -10.94
C TYR A 256 9.05 -14.65 -11.47
N PHE A 257 8.84 -14.05 -12.64
CA PHE A 257 7.51 -13.98 -13.25
C PHE A 257 6.96 -15.35 -13.65
N ALA A 258 7.82 -16.25 -14.16
CA ALA A 258 7.40 -17.62 -14.44
C ALA A 258 6.90 -18.31 -13.17
N TYR A 259 7.59 -18.16 -12.04
CA TYR A 259 7.13 -18.73 -10.77
C TYR A 259 5.80 -18.15 -10.31
N MET A 260 5.60 -16.84 -10.49
CA MET A 260 4.34 -16.14 -10.18
C MET A 260 3.18 -16.71 -11.01
N GLU A 261 3.39 -16.93 -12.31
CA GLU A 261 2.38 -17.44 -13.25
C GLU A 261 2.11 -18.96 -13.14
N MET A 262 2.94 -19.72 -12.43
CA MET A 262 2.74 -21.16 -12.25
C MET A 262 1.53 -21.47 -11.36
N GLU A 263 0.64 -22.33 -11.85
CA GLU A 263 -0.48 -22.92 -11.09
C GLU A 263 0.04 -23.79 -9.94
N GLU A 264 0.99 -24.67 -10.23
CA GLU A 264 1.67 -25.50 -9.23
C GLU A 264 3.07 -24.94 -8.95
N LYS A 265 3.26 -24.42 -7.75
CA LYS A 265 4.53 -23.82 -7.33
C LYS A 265 5.65 -24.85 -7.31
N ASN A 266 6.75 -24.57 -8.03
CA ASN A 266 7.88 -25.49 -8.15
C ASN A 266 9.23 -24.76 -8.08
N ASP A 267 10.01 -25.10 -7.07
CA ASP A 267 11.31 -24.50 -6.77
C ASP A 267 12.40 -24.80 -7.81
N GLU A 268 12.18 -25.74 -8.74
CA GLU A 268 13.16 -26.08 -9.78
C GLU A 268 13.62 -24.87 -10.60
N LEU A 269 12.79 -23.85 -10.74
CA LEU A 269 13.14 -22.57 -11.38
C LEU A 269 14.32 -21.85 -10.70
N TRP A 270 14.61 -22.18 -9.44
CA TRP A 270 15.66 -21.54 -8.65
C TRP A 270 16.94 -22.37 -8.60
N ARG A 271 16.96 -23.53 -9.27
CA ARG A 271 18.15 -24.37 -9.34
C ARG A 271 19.31 -23.63 -10.01
N GLY A 272 20.48 -23.79 -9.40
CA GLY A 272 21.72 -23.18 -9.89
C GLY A 272 21.92 -21.72 -9.48
N LEU A 273 20.90 -21.05 -8.91
CA LEU A 273 21.03 -19.70 -8.41
C LEU A 273 21.97 -19.64 -7.20
N SER A 274 22.75 -18.57 -7.09
CA SER A 274 23.63 -18.35 -5.94
C SER A 274 22.84 -17.88 -4.71
N PRO A 275 23.42 -17.94 -3.49
CA PRO A 275 22.78 -17.36 -2.29
C PRO A 275 22.38 -15.89 -2.47
N ILE A 276 23.20 -15.08 -3.16
CA ILE A 276 22.88 -13.67 -3.46
C ILE A 276 21.66 -13.58 -4.39
N ASP A 277 21.57 -14.43 -5.41
CA ASP A 277 20.45 -14.38 -6.35
C ASP A 277 19.12 -14.74 -5.67
N ILE A 278 19.12 -15.76 -4.80
CA ILE A 278 17.95 -16.12 -3.98
C ILE A 278 17.56 -14.96 -3.06
N LEU A 279 18.53 -14.29 -2.43
CA LEU A 279 18.23 -13.13 -1.59
C LEU A 279 17.62 -11.97 -2.40
N LYS A 280 18.10 -11.73 -3.62
CA LYS A 280 17.49 -10.71 -4.50
C LYS A 280 16.04 -11.04 -4.85
N LEU A 281 15.75 -12.30 -5.19
CA LEU A 281 14.37 -12.76 -5.42
C LEU A 281 13.50 -12.58 -4.17
N TYR A 282 14.06 -12.83 -2.99
CA TYR A 282 13.35 -12.66 -1.72
C TYR A 282 13.02 -11.19 -1.44
N VAL A 283 13.99 -10.29 -1.64
CA VAL A 283 13.78 -8.85 -1.49
C VAL A 283 12.81 -8.32 -2.55
N GLN A 284 12.85 -8.84 -3.78
CA GLN A 284 11.88 -8.50 -4.82
C GLN A 284 10.47 -8.96 -4.45
N ALA A 285 10.30 -10.20 -3.97
CA ALA A 285 9.02 -10.69 -3.47
C ALA A 285 8.49 -9.84 -2.30
N GLN A 286 9.36 -9.35 -1.43
CA GLN A 286 8.99 -8.44 -0.36
C GLN A 286 8.57 -7.05 -0.88
N LYS A 287 9.23 -6.52 -1.92
CA LYS A 287 8.85 -5.25 -2.57
C LYS A 287 7.49 -5.36 -3.27
N ASP A 288 7.20 -6.53 -3.82
CA ASP A 288 6.00 -6.80 -4.60
C ASP A 288 4.82 -7.28 -3.74
N ASP A 289 5.01 -7.40 -2.41
CA ASP A 289 4.04 -7.99 -1.47
C ASP A 289 3.63 -9.44 -1.81
N GLU A 290 4.51 -10.18 -2.50
CA GLU A 290 4.29 -11.56 -2.96
C GLU A 290 4.64 -12.58 -1.87
N LEU A 291 3.79 -12.62 -0.83
CA LEU A 291 4.02 -13.43 0.38
C LEU A 291 4.17 -14.93 0.10
N GLU A 292 3.47 -15.47 -0.90
CA GLU A 292 3.61 -16.87 -1.28
C GLU A 292 5.01 -17.18 -1.85
N ILE A 293 5.54 -16.26 -2.66
CA ILE A 293 6.90 -16.37 -3.21
C ILE A 293 7.92 -16.23 -2.07
N MET A 294 7.71 -15.28 -1.16
CA MET A 294 8.55 -15.13 0.04
C MET A 294 8.56 -16.41 0.89
N TYR A 295 7.40 -17.03 1.13
CA TYR A 295 7.30 -18.29 1.88
C TYR A 295 8.04 -19.40 1.14
N ALA A 296 7.86 -19.50 -0.18
CA ALA A 296 8.50 -20.54 -0.94
C ALA A 296 10.03 -20.40 -1.01
N LEU A 297 10.56 -19.16 -1.00
CA LEU A 297 11.99 -18.85 -0.94
C LEU A 297 12.65 -19.25 0.37
N HIS A 298 11.87 -19.52 1.42
CA HIS A 298 12.36 -20.18 2.62
C HIS A 298 12.51 -21.71 2.45
N ASN A 299 13.26 -22.34 3.35
CA ASN A 299 13.42 -23.78 3.31
C ASN A 299 12.17 -24.51 3.85
N ASN A 300 11.47 -25.20 2.96
CA ASN A 300 10.22 -25.87 3.26
C ASN A 300 10.32 -27.40 3.39
N ASP A 301 11.53 -27.96 3.49
CA ASP A 301 11.71 -29.42 3.63
C ASP A 301 11.13 -29.98 4.95
N ASP A 302 10.74 -31.26 4.93
CA ASP A 302 10.38 -31.98 6.16
C ASP A 302 11.57 -32.06 7.13
N GLY A 303 11.31 -31.77 8.40
CA GLY A 303 12.32 -31.75 9.47
C GLY A 303 12.87 -30.36 9.80
N VAL A 304 12.56 -29.35 9.00
CA VAL A 304 12.79 -27.94 9.33
C VAL A 304 11.60 -27.43 10.16
N GLU A 305 11.87 -26.80 11.29
CA GLU A 305 10.85 -26.10 12.07
C GLU A 305 10.41 -24.85 11.32
N LYS A 306 9.15 -24.83 10.87
CA LYS A 306 8.57 -23.78 10.06
C LYS A 306 7.04 -23.73 10.23
N PRO A 307 6.40 -22.57 10.01
CA PRO A 307 4.95 -22.51 9.87
C PRO A 307 4.52 -23.16 8.56
N THR A 308 3.26 -23.58 8.47
CA THR A 308 2.58 -23.83 7.19
C THR A 308 2.38 -22.51 6.43
N LEU A 309 2.09 -22.57 5.12
CA LEU A 309 1.81 -21.38 4.33
C LEU A 309 0.62 -20.59 4.93
N GLU A 310 -0.46 -21.29 5.29
CA GLU A 310 -1.64 -20.70 5.88
C GLU A 310 -1.33 -20.03 7.22
N GLN A 311 -0.52 -20.68 8.06
CA GLN A 311 -0.08 -20.09 9.33
C GLN A 311 0.77 -18.83 9.10
N PHE A 312 1.73 -18.88 8.18
CA PHE A 312 2.57 -17.73 7.84
C PHE A 312 1.73 -16.52 7.37
N LEU A 313 0.80 -16.75 6.44
CA LEU A 313 -0.08 -15.70 5.94
C LEU A 313 -1.00 -15.13 7.03
N GLU A 314 -1.49 -15.97 7.94
CA GLU A 314 -2.34 -15.53 9.05
C GLU A 314 -1.56 -14.82 10.17
N GLU A 315 -0.30 -15.19 10.41
CA GLU A 315 0.58 -14.54 11.37
C GLU A 315 0.93 -13.13 10.92
N ILE A 316 1.30 -12.94 9.64
CA ILE A 316 1.60 -11.61 9.08
C ILE A 316 0.41 -10.65 9.25
N LYS A 317 -0.81 -11.11 8.96
CA LYS A 317 -2.04 -10.31 9.12
C LYS A 317 -2.28 -9.82 10.54
N LYS A 318 -1.76 -10.53 11.55
CA LYS A 318 -2.00 -10.28 12.98
C LYS A 318 -0.82 -9.59 13.66
N ASP A 319 0.28 -9.35 12.94
CA ASP A 319 1.47 -8.68 13.47
C ASP A 319 1.78 -7.39 12.70
N PRO A 320 0.99 -6.31 12.91
CA PRO A 320 1.24 -5.03 12.27
C PRO A 320 2.62 -4.47 12.65
N ILE A 321 3.08 -4.70 13.89
CA ILE A 321 4.38 -4.23 14.36
C ILE A 321 5.51 -4.93 13.58
N GLY A 322 5.44 -6.25 13.43
CA GLY A 322 6.34 -7.01 12.58
C GLY A 322 6.31 -6.56 11.13
N ALA A 323 5.13 -6.33 10.55
CA ALA A 323 4.98 -5.83 9.18
C ALA A 323 5.69 -4.47 8.98
N ARG A 324 5.52 -3.53 9.91
CA ARG A 324 6.20 -2.22 9.88
C ARG A 324 7.72 -2.34 10.04
N ASN A 325 8.17 -3.19 10.95
CA ASN A 325 9.61 -3.43 11.12
C ASN A 325 10.22 -4.04 9.85
N SER A 326 9.54 -5.00 9.24
CA SER A 326 9.94 -5.62 7.97
C SER A 326 10.02 -4.60 6.82
N ALA A 327 9.02 -3.72 6.70
CA ALA A 327 9.00 -2.69 5.66
C ALA A 327 10.10 -1.62 5.88
N ARG A 328 10.32 -1.18 7.12
CA ARG A 328 11.43 -0.26 7.44
C ARG A 328 12.78 -0.87 7.13
N HIS A 329 12.96 -2.15 7.46
CA HIS A 329 14.16 -2.89 7.11
C HIS A 329 14.34 -2.97 5.60
N LEU A 330 13.28 -3.29 4.84
CA LEU A 330 13.30 -3.28 3.38
C LEU A 330 13.71 -1.92 2.82
N ASN A 331 13.10 -0.82 3.27
CA ASN A 331 13.46 0.53 2.82
C ASN A 331 14.92 0.84 3.11
N LYS A 332 15.43 0.47 4.31
CA LYS A 332 16.85 0.61 4.64
C LYS A 332 17.73 -0.19 3.67
N LEU A 333 17.36 -1.42 3.33
CA LEU A 333 18.09 -2.22 2.34
C LEU A 333 18.13 -1.54 0.97
N LEU A 334 16.98 -1.11 0.46
CA LEU A 334 16.86 -0.53 -0.88
C LEU A 334 17.61 0.81 -0.99
N GLU A 335 17.50 1.68 0.01
CA GLU A 335 18.10 3.02 -0.02
C GLU A 335 19.58 3.01 0.37
N GLN A 336 19.93 2.30 1.44
CA GLN A 336 21.23 2.37 2.09
C GLN A 336 22.13 1.17 1.76
N GLY A 337 21.62 0.10 1.16
CA GLY A 337 22.43 -1.04 0.74
C GLY A 337 23.54 -0.61 -0.23
N SER A 338 24.79 -0.95 0.11
CA SER A 338 25.96 -0.57 -0.67
C SER A 338 26.61 -1.75 -1.40
N SER A 339 26.76 -2.89 -0.72
CA SER A 339 27.39 -4.09 -1.28
C SER A 339 26.94 -5.36 -0.57
N MET A 340 27.07 -6.49 -1.27
CA MET A 340 26.83 -7.83 -0.74
C MET A 340 28.11 -8.68 -0.78
N SER A 341 28.31 -9.51 0.24
CA SER A 341 29.39 -10.51 0.28
C SER A 341 28.87 -11.83 0.84
N ILE A 342 29.44 -12.95 0.41
CA ILE A 342 29.06 -14.29 0.89
C ILE A 342 30.15 -14.81 1.83
N GLU A 343 29.73 -15.25 3.01
CA GLU A 343 30.53 -16.07 3.91
C GLU A 343 30.02 -17.51 3.83
N ASN A 344 30.86 -18.43 3.34
CA ASN A 344 30.49 -19.85 3.26
C ASN A 344 30.80 -20.53 4.59
N ILE A 345 29.77 -21.02 5.28
CA ILE A 345 29.93 -21.80 6.51
C ILE A 345 30.21 -23.26 6.16
N SER A 346 29.47 -23.80 5.18
CA SER A 346 29.63 -25.17 4.70
C SER A 346 29.17 -25.32 3.25
N ALA A 347 29.22 -26.53 2.68
CA ALA A 347 28.70 -26.80 1.35
C ALA A 347 27.17 -26.60 1.22
N LYS A 348 26.46 -26.54 2.36
CA LYS A 348 25.00 -26.41 2.46
C LYS A 348 24.54 -25.15 3.20
N GLU A 349 25.45 -24.36 3.75
CA GLU A 349 25.12 -23.19 4.57
C GLU A 349 26.05 -22.02 4.23
N ALA A 350 25.48 -20.83 4.13
CA ALA A 350 26.20 -19.58 3.90
C ALA A 350 25.49 -18.41 4.59
N VAL A 351 26.19 -17.30 4.73
CA VAL A 351 25.61 -16.02 5.14
C VAL A 351 25.85 -15.00 4.04
N VAL A 352 24.79 -14.31 3.62
CA VAL A 352 24.89 -13.16 2.73
C VAL A 352 24.90 -11.89 3.58
N TRP A 353 26.06 -11.26 3.66
CA TRP A 353 26.26 -10.00 4.39
C TRP A 353 26.00 -8.80 3.48
N ILE A 354 25.26 -7.82 3.99
CA ILE A 354 24.93 -6.57 3.35
C ILE A 354 25.60 -5.44 4.13
N SER A 355 26.38 -4.63 3.43
CA SER A 355 26.96 -3.41 4.00
C SER A 355 26.11 -2.20 3.62
N PHE A 356 26.09 -1.18 4.48
CA PHE A 356 25.32 0.04 4.27
C PHE A 356 26.21 1.25 3.98
N LYS A 357 25.68 2.23 3.22
CA LYS A 357 26.35 3.48 2.85
C LYS A 357 26.65 4.37 4.06
N ASP A 358 25.78 4.29 5.07
CA ASP A 358 25.91 5.04 6.33
C ASP A 358 26.95 4.43 7.30
N ASN A 359 27.65 3.36 6.89
CA ASN A 359 28.57 2.59 7.72
C ASN A 359 27.93 2.02 9.00
N SER A 360 26.61 1.85 9.02
CA SER A 360 25.95 1.08 10.08
C SER A 360 26.35 -0.40 10.03
N GLU A 361 26.07 -1.12 11.11
CA GLU A 361 26.39 -2.53 11.25
C GLU A 361 25.86 -3.35 10.06
N LYS A 362 26.69 -4.28 9.56
CA LYS A 362 26.32 -5.15 8.45
C LYS A 362 25.15 -6.03 8.85
N PHE A 363 24.25 -6.28 7.91
CA PHE A 363 23.13 -7.19 8.12
C PHE A 363 23.36 -8.51 7.38
N GLY A 364 23.10 -9.64 8.03
CA GLY A 364 23.32 -10.96 7.45
C GLY A 364 22.02 -11.74 7.22
N TYR A 365 21.90 -12.39 6.07
CA TYR A 365 20.87 -13.39 5.81
C TYR A 365 21.48 -14.78 5.84
N ARG A 366 20.96 -15.66 6.70
CA ARG A 366 21.32 -17.08 6.68
C ARG A 366 20.71 -17.74 5.45
N MET A 367 21.55 -18.46 4.72
CA MET A 367 21.17 -19.19 3.51
C MET A 367 21.49 -20.67 3.69
N GLU A 368 20.58 -21.53 3.28
CA GLU A 368 20.72 -22.98 3.41
C GLU A 368 20.23 -23.71 2.15
N LYS A 369 20.85 -24.85 1.83
CA LYS A 369 20.37 -25.71 0.76
C LYS A 369 19.29 -26.66 1.25
N ASN A 370 18.19 -26.73 0.51
CA ASN A 370 17.19 -27.77 0.69
C ASN A 370 17.72 -29.16 0.23
N LYS A 371 16.92 -30.21 0.42
CA LYS A 371 17.20 -31.61 0.04
C LYS A 371 17.49 -31.76 -1.45
N LYS A 372 16.97 -30.86 -2.28
CA LYS A 372 17.20 -30.82 -3.74
C LYS A 372 18.47 -30.04 -4.13
N GLY A 373 19.22 -29.49 -3.16
CA GLY A 373 20.43 -28.71 -3.39
C GLY A 373 20.19 -27.27 -3.84
N ILE A 374 18.97 -26.76 -3.71
CA ILE A 374 18.58 -25.39 -4.07
C ILE A 374 18.76 -24.51 -2.84
N TRP A 375 19.40 -23.34 -3.01
CA TRP A 375 19.57 -22.37 -1.93
C TRP A 375 18.23 -21.73 -1.54
N LYS A 376 18.06 -21.49 -0.24
CA LYS A 376 16.86 -20.94 0.40
C LYS A 376 17.26 -19.98 1.51
N VAL A 377 16.35 -19.06 1.86
CA VAL A 377 16.48 -18.21 3.05
C VAL A 377 16.15 -19.05 4.29
N GLY A 378 16.98 -18.95 5.33
CA GLY A 378 16.74 -19.63 6.60
C GLY A 378 15.62 -18.96 7.40
N TRP A 379 14.76 -19.77 8.05
CA TRP A 379 13.66 -19.27 8.88
C TRP A 379 14.10 -18.55 10.16
N ARG A 380 15.27 -18.90 10.68
CA ARG A 380 15.79 -18.34 11.93
C ARG A 380 16.75 -17.20 11.63
N ALA A 381 16.58 -16.11 12.37
CA ALA A 381 17.54 -15.02 12.41
C ALA A 381 18.94 -15.55 12.78
N LEU A 382 19.97 -14.84 12.31
CA LEU A 382 21.32 -15.03 12.81
C LEU A 382 21.33 -14.69 14.31
N GLN A 383 21.79 -15.63 15.14
CA GLN A 383 21.90 -15.46 16.58
C GLN A 383 23.25 -14.89 16.98
#